data_AF-A0A971RTD2-F1
#
_entry.id   AF-A0A971RTD2-F1
#
_cell.length_a   1.000
_cell.length_b   1.000
_cell.length_c   1.000
_cell.angle_alpha   90.00
_cell.angle_beta   90.00
_cell.angle_gamma   90.00
#
_symmetry.space_group_name_H-M   'P 1'
#
loop_
_entity.id
_entity.type
_entity.pdbx_description
1 polymer ?
#
loop_
_entity_poly.entity_id
_entity_poly.type
_entity_poly.pdbx_seq_one_letter_code
_entity_poly.pdbx_strand_id
1 'polypeptide(L)' 'MLKKLLSLLMCLALLTGVSGVWAEGASGTFTGEAEGFKAGEMVTVTVTLVDGVITEVTAQAPEDTPEIAGPALEE' A
#
# COMPACT_ATOMS: atom_id res chain seq x y z
N MET A 1 12.06 44.92 -17.33
CA MET A 1 10.88 44.02 -17.36
C MET A 1 11.27 42.55 -17.27
N LEU A 2 12.40 42.13 -17.87
CA LEU A 2 12.90 40.75 -17.83
C LEU A 2 13.10 40.15 -16.41
N LYS A 3 13.51 40.96 -15.43
CA LYS A 3 13.70 40.53 -14.02
C LYS A 3 12.38 40.17 -13.33
N LYS A 4 11.29 40.87 -13.68
CA LYS A 4 9.94 40.56 -13.18
C LYS A 4 9.35 39.34 -13.90
N LEU A 5 9.63 39.19 -15.20
CA LEU A 5 9.25 38.01 -15.97
C LEU A 5 9.97 36.75 -15.48
N LEU A 6 11.27 36.84 -15.21
CA LEU A 6 12.08 35.72 -14.68
C LEU A 6 11.63 35.31 -13.27
N SER A 7 11.32 36.27 -12.40
CA SER A 7 10.75 36.01 -11.07
C SER A 7 9.38 35.34 -11.15
N LEU A 8 8.51 35.77 -12.07
CA LEU A 8 7.19 35.16 -12.25
C LEU A 8 7.29 33.73 -12.79
N LEU A 9 8.24 33.46 -13.70
CA LEU A 9 8.48 32.13 -14.25
C LEU A 9 9.02 31.16 -13.20
N MET A 10 9.87 31.65 -12.29
CA MET A 10 10.40 30.87 -11.17
C MET A 10 9.31 30.56 -10.13
N CYS A 11 8.42 31.51 -9.83
CA CYS A 11 7.26 31.26 -8.95
C CYS A 11 6.28 30.25 -9.57
N LEU A 12 6.05 30.31 -10.88
CA LEU A 12 5.16 29.35 -11.56
C LEU A 12 5.74 27.94 -11.58
N ALA A 13 7.06 27.81 -11.78
CA ALA A 13 7.76 26.51 -11.70
C ALA A 13 7.69 25.87 -10.30
N LEU A 14 7.71 26.69 -9.25
CA LEU A 14 7.52 26.23 -7.86
C LEU A 14 6.08 25.76 -7.59
N LEU A 15 5.08 26.39 -8.22
CA LEU A 15 3.67 26.01 -8.09
C LEU A 15 3.34 24.73 -8.86
N THR A 16 4.02 24.46 -9.98
CA THR A 16 3.84 23.21 -10.76
C THR A 16 4.60 22.01 -10.19
N GLY A 17 5.51 22.23 -9.24
CA GLY A 17 6.29 21.18 -8.57
C GLY A 17 5.50 20.36 -7.54
N VAL A 18 4.23 20.71 -7.28
CA VAL A 18 3.31 19.95 -6.43
C VAL A 18 2.45 19.03 -7.29
N SER A 19 3.10 18.15 -8.07
CA SER A 19 2.44 16.97 -8.63
C SER A 19 2.36 15.89 -7.54
N GLY A 20 1.65 16.18 -6.47
CA GLY A 20 1.55 15.29 -5.31
C GLY A 20 0.37 15.56 -4.38
N VAL A 21 -0.50 16.49 -4.74
CA VAL A 21 -1.77 16.72 -4.04
C VAL A 21 -2.85 16.06 -4.88
N TRP A 22 -2.96 14.75 -4.73
CA TRP A 22 -4.18 13.96 -4.58
C TRP A 22 -3.65 12.54 -4.34
N ALA A 23 -3.24 12.24 -3.10
CA ALA A 23 -3.27 10.85 -2.68
C ALA A 23 -4.76 10.49 -2.52
N GLU A 24 -5.46 10.35 -3.65
CA GLU A 24 -6.60 9.44 -3.71
C GLU A 24 -6.05 8.11 -3.21
N GLY A 25 -6.66 7.58 -2.15
CA GLY A 25 -6.11 6.45 -1.43
C GLY A 25 -5.82 5.29 -2.39
N ALA A 26 -4.76 4.53 -2.11
CA ALA A 26 -4.35 3.45 -3.00
C ALA A 26 -5.53 2.49 -3.24
N SER A 27 -5.78 2.18 -4.51
CA SER A 27 -6.74 1.18 -4.93
C SER A 27 -6.00 0.05 -5.64
N GLY A 28 -6.34 -1.19 -5.30
CA GLY A 28 -5.71 -2.37 -5.88
C GLY A 28 -5.54 -3.50 -4.88
N THR A 29 -5.05 -4.62 -5.39
CA THR A 29 -4.75 -5.81 -4.60
C THR A 29 -3.24 -5.93 -4.40
N PHE A 30 -2.84 -6.14 -3.15
CA PHE A 30 -1.44 -6.20 -2.73
C PHE A 30 -1.18 -7.51 -1.99
N THR A 31 -0.07 -8.16 -2.29
CA THR A 31 0.34 -9.41 -1.64
C THR A 31 1.63 -9.19 -0.88
N GLY A 32 1.67 -9.67 0.36
CA GLY A 32 2.86 -9.70 1.21
C GLY A 32 3.05 -11.08 1.83
N GLU A 33 4.30 -11.41 2.15
CA GLU A 33 4.67 -12.67 2.79
C GLU A 33 5.54 -12.40 4.02
N ALA A 34 5.28 -13.13 5.10
CA ALA A 34 6.04 -13.04 6.35
C ALA A 34 6.11 -14.40 7.04
N GLU A 35 7.07 -14.57 7.94
CA GLU A 35 7.20 -15.78 8.74
C GLU A 35 6.01 -15.94 9.71
N GLY A 36 5.47 -17.14 9.78
CA GLY A 36 4.34 -17.51 10.62
C GLY A 36 4.73 -17.94 12.03
N PHE A 37 3.90 -18.76 12.66
CA PHE A 37 4.15 -19.26 14.01
C PHE A 37 5.38 -20.19 14.07
N LYS A 38 5.56 -21.01 13.03
CA LYS A 38 6.71 -21.90 12.90
C LYS A 38 7.82 -21.22 12.13
N ALA A 39 9.03 -21.33 12.68
CA ALA A 39 10.18 -20.71 12.08
C ALA A 39 10.47 -21.30 10.68
N GLY A 40 10.64 -20.44 9.69
CA GLY A 40 10.88 -20.79 8.29
C GLY A 40 9.63 -21.14 7.47
N GLU A 41 8.43 -21.13 8.07
CA GLU A 41 7.17 -21.29 7.34
C GLU A 41 6.54 -19.91 7.08
N MET A 42 6.10 -19.66 5.85
CA MET A 42 5.62 -18.36 5.41
C MET A 42 4.09 -18.31 5.39
N VAL A 43 3.54 -17.18 5.83
CA VAL A 43 2.15 -16.79 5.66
C VAL A 43 2.08 -15.73 4.58
N THR A 44 1.21 -15.96 3.60
CA THR A 44 0.94 -15.02 2.50
C THR A 44 -0.39 -14.32 2.79
N VAL A 45 -0.39 -12.99 2.74
CA VAL A 45 -1.58 -12.16 2.93
C VAL A 45 -1.84 -11.32 1.69
N THR A 46 -3.06 -11.36 1.20
CA THR A 46 -3.54 -10.52 0.11
C THR A 46 -4.59 -9.55 0.62
N VAL A 47 -4.36 -8.26 0.37
CA VAL A 47 -5.22 -7.15 0.81
C VAL A 47 -5.72 -6.39 -0.40
N THR A 48 -7.03 -6.18 -0.49
CA THR A 48 -7.66 -5.33 -1.52
C THR A 48 -8.07 -4.01 -0.92
N LEU A 49 -7.58 -2.91 -1.49
CA LEU A 49 -7.93 -1.55 -1.11
C LEU A 49 -8.80 -0.89 -2.18
N VAL A 50 -9.76 -0.09 -1.74
CA VAL A 50 -10.54 0.86 -2.56
C VAL A 50 -10.46 2.21 -1.88
N ASP A 51 -9.90 3.19 -2.58
CA ASP A 51 -9.68 4.56 -2.11
C ASP A 51 -8.95 4.62 -0.77
N GLY A 52 -7.98 3.73 -0.58
CA GLY A 52 -7.18 3.61 0.65
C GLY A 52 -7.88 2.90 1.80
N VAL A 53 -9.10 2.40 1.60
CA VAL A 53 -9.86 1.60 2.57
C VAL A 53 -9.68 0.12 2.25
N ILE A 54 -9.32 -0.68 3.25
CA ILE A 54 -9.27 -2.14 3.11
C ILE A 54 -10.70 -2.66 2.97
N THR A 55 -10.95 -3.38 1.88
CA THR A 55 -12.26 -3.97 1.56
C THR A 55 -12.27 -5.48 1.66
N GLU A 56 -11.10 -6.10 1.54
CA GLU A 56 -10.92 -7.55 1.64
C GLU A 56 -9.52 -7.87 2.16
N VAL A 57 -9.43 -8.91 2.98
CA VAL A 57 -8.17 -9.52 3.42
C VAL A 57 -8.34 -11.02 3.29
N THR A 58 -7.35 -11.68 2.70
CA THR A 58 -7.24 -13.13 2.68
C THR A 58 -5.85 -13.53 3.13
N ALA A 59 -5.75 -14.56 3.96
CA ALA A 59 -4.49 -15.08 4.45
C ALA A 59 -4.39 -16.58 4.16
N GLN A 60 -3.18 -17.04 3.87
CA GLN A 60 -2.88 -18.43 3.51
C GLN A 60 -1.59 -18.86 4.20
N ALA A 61 -1.65 -20.02 4.87
CA ALA A 61 -0.49 -20.64 5.53
C ALA A 61 -0.47 -22.15 5.19
N PRO A 62 -0.15 -22.54 3.94
CA PRO A 62 -0.32 -23.92 3.47
C PRO A 62 0.63 -24.92 4.13
N GLU A 63 1.79 -24.46 4.59
CA GLU A 63 2.80 -25.28 5.26
C GLU A 63 2.50 -25.48 6.76
N ASP A 64 1.55 -24.70 7.29
CA ASP A 64 1.30 -24.62 8.72
C ASP A 64 0.29 -25.68 9.18
N THR A 65 0.17 -25.90 10.50
CA THR A 65 -0.72 -26.95 11.03
C THR A 65 -2.17 -26.47 11.00
N PRO A 66 -3.10 -27.09 10.24
CA PRO A 66 -4.43 -26.51 10.01
C PRO A 66 -5.26 -26.28 11.27
N GLU A 67 -5.15 -27.14 12.28
CA GLU A 67 -5.86 -26.97 13.57
C GLU A 67 -5.36 -25.78 14.38
N ILE A 68 -4.11 -25.35 14.15
CA ILE A 68 -3.48 -24.24 14.87
C ILE A 68 -3.59 -22.94 14.08
N ALA A 69 -3.29 -22.98 12.77
CA ALA A 69 -3.31 -21.82 11.90
C ALA A 69 -4.73 -21.47 11.40
N GLY A 70 -5.60 -22.46 11.23
CA GLY A 70 -6.96 -22.29 10.71
C GLY A 70 -7.76 -21.19 11.41
N PRO A 71 -7.86 -21.18 12.75
CA PRO A 71 -8.54 -20.11 13.47
C PRO A 71 -7.97 -18.71 13.18
N ALA A 72 -6.66 -18.58 12.92
CA ALA A 72 -6.05 -17.30 12.60
C ALA A 72 -6.26 -16.84 11.15
N LEU A 73 -6.59 -17.76 10.24
CA LEU A 73 -6.86 -17.46 8.82
C LEU A 73 -8.33 -17.10 8.55
N GLU A 74 -9.23 -17.40 9.50
CA GLU A 74 -10.68 -17.21 9.37
C GLU A 74 -11.21 -15.92 10.06
N GLU A 75 -10.35 -15.19 10.78
CA GLU A 75 -10.67 -13.93 11.50
C GLU A 75 -10.48 -12.69 10.61
#